data_AF-A0A8J8T742-F1
#
_entry.id   AF-A0A8J8T742-F1
#
_cell.length_a   1.000
_cell.length_b   1.000
_cell.length_c   1.000
_cell.angle_alpha   90.00
_cell.angle_beta   90.00
_cell.angle_gamma   90.00
#
_symmetry.space_group_name_H-M   'P 1'
#
loop_
_entity.id
_entity.type
_entity.pdbx_description
1 polymer ?
#
loop_
_entity_poly.entity_id
_entity_poly.type
_entity_poly.pdbx_seq_one_letter_code
_entity_poly.pdbx_strand_id
1 'polypeptide(L)'
;MRKNMNFSISENESARFLHNQVRKTYYEAPKAIEYDDENILAIEDDPAKELVVQKNPTDEDSTTISLPSPYHGNQLSMASTLSEYDEAKNLRGEFQKGLLSSVYDVKSYINAVKEDRKAIKLRPSAAASINAQIEKKRMEIHALMTEMKGTFSNIGRELKESFSELRANLGESKMQLQEVLGFDDAVKGFDLELVTDDNIDFLDIYAQFLGEEYFKMKENYQRAIATMSELFMLENERARMSAPIEYEQLCEQYDSNVIQRATAVHDTYIVQQGKSRDMYMERLALEFKENSTLQKADLDLIDAYLEHKRWFKQRSKALYRDWERDKKELRDKTVKMIEEEVEETKSRLMKDLELYRMESKKEKKHYKLEEKRKDYEEKMRIINEIEADKKRYEQEEQREKDRIAKMRAEEQKQLAQNFKQERAKLSAYEREQRERRDEEERERVMEQLRRNKDKIDEIQRKEMEKYEQLYQQKEMRQREGEIKQERLDKAVEKYAFRPQVEGDFDRLIAETTAREIRKVTVSDAADNVQLFKNPGYTTDGLMKDIRFKVSTALAEAGLQGTSYGQELLRGLGSKPEKSILI
;
A
#
# COMPACT_ATOMS: atom_id res chain seq x y z
N MET A 1 38.09 -34.47 10.40
CA MET A 1 38.40 -33.11 9.91
C MET A 1 37.09 -32.39 9.56
N ARG A 2 36.48 -31.67 10.51
CA ARG A 2 35.32 -30.79 10.27
C ARG A 2 35.85 -29.36 10.20
N LYS A 3 35.68 -28.67 9.07
CA LYS A 3 35.99 -27.25 8.91
C LYS A 3 34.74 -26.43 9.26
N ASN A 4 34.84 -25.66 10.34
CA ASN A 4 33.93 -24.58 10.67
C ASN A 4 34.15 -23.41 9.70
N MET A 5 33.08 -22.91 9.07
CA MET A 5 33.06 -21.59 8.45
C MET A 5 32.23 -20.66 9.32
N ASN A 6 32.91 -19.70 9.94
CA ASN A 6 32.33 -18.53 10.59
C ASN A 6 31.94 -17.52 9.51
N PHE A 7 30.65 -17.19 9.41
CA PHE A 7 30.19 -15.95 8.78
C PHE A 7 29.87 -14.96 9.88
N SER A 8 30.67 -13.90 9.97
CA SER A 8 30.49 -12.79 10.90
C SER A 8 30.24 -11.50 10.15
N ILE A 9 29.14 -10.83 10.51
CA ILE A 9 28.96 -9.38 10.55
C ILE A 9 28.82 -8.67 9.18
N SER A 10 27.57 -8.43 8.74
CA SER A 10 27.25 -7.24 7.93
C SER A 10 25.81 -6.69 8.07
N GLU A 11 24.94 -7.28 8.91
CA GLU A 11 23.55 -6.82 9.04
C GLU A 11 23.39 -5.62 9.99
N ASN A 12 24.35 -5.38 10.89
CA ASN A 12 24.24 -4.33 11.91
C ASN A 12 24.56 -2.91 11.40
N GLU A 13 25.18 -2.77 10.22
CA GLU A 13 25.47 -1.46 9.63
C GLU A 13 24.32 -0.94 8.76
N SER A 14 23.57 -1.83 8.09
CA SER A 14 22.36 -1.45 7.33
C SER A 14 21.24 -0.96 8.23
N ALA A 15 21.09 -1.54 9.43
CA ALA A 15 20.10 -1.09 10.42
C ALA A 15 20.44 0.31 10.99
N ARG A 16 21.73 0.63 11.17
CA ARG A 16 22.17 1.95 11.66
C ARG A 16 22.02 3.05 10.60
N PHE A 17 22.17 2.72 9.31
CA PHE A 17 22.00 3.69 8.22
C PHE A 17 20.52 4.09 8.06
N LEU A 18 19.60 3.12 8.11
CA LEU A 18 18.15 3.38 8.05
C LEU A 18 17.64 4.16 9.27
N HIS A 19 18.17 3.88 10.47
CA HIS A 19 17.77 4.60 11.68
C HIS A 19 18.21 6.08 11.69
N ASN A 20 19.34 6.41 11.07
CA ASN A 20 19.80 7.80 10.95
C ASN A 20 19.06 8.60 9.86
N GLN A 21 18.50 7.95 8.85
CA GLN A 21 17.76 8.63 7.78
C GLN A 21 16.35 9.04 8.25
N VAL A 22 15.72 8.25 9.12
CA VAL A 22 14.41 8.56 9.72
C VAL A 22 14.50 9.68 10.76
N ARG A 23 15.63 9.84 11.45
CA ARG A 23 15.83 10.91 12.44
C ARG A 23 15.98 12.30 11.82
N LYS A 24 16.37 12.38 10.54
CA LYS A 24 16.58 13.66 9.84
C LYS A 24 15.29 14.29 9.31
N THR A 25 14.21 13.53 9.18
CA THR A 25 12.92 14.02 8.65
C THR A 25 11.95 14.52 9.73
N TYR A 26 12.29 14.37 11.02
CA TYR A 26 11.39 14.71 12.14
C TYR A 26 11.72 16.01 12.88
N TYR A 27 12.77 16.76 12.48
CA TYR A 27 13.21 17.99 13.16
C TYR A 27 13.26 19.24 12.24
N GLU A 28 12.54 19.25 11.13
CA GLU A 28 12.27 20.51 10.41
C GLU A 28 11.01 21.15 10.98
N ALA A 29 11.21 22.10 11.90
CA ALA A 29 10.16 22.90 12.51
C ALA A 29 9.42 23.74 11.45
N PRO A 30 8.07 23.82 11.48
CA PRO A 30 7.34 24.74 10.63
C PRO A 30 7.63 26.19 11.06
N LYS A 31 8.01 27.00 10.08
CA LYS A 31 8.19 28.46 10.22
C LYS A 31 6.90 29.11 10.75
N ALA A 32 7.10 30.06 11.66
CA ALA A 32 6.06 30.90 12.25
C ALA A 32 5.17 31.52 11.17
N ILE A 33 3.86 31.40 11.37
CA ILE A 33 2.84 32.17 10.68
C ILE A 33 2.59 33.38 11.58
N GLU A 34 2.99 34.56 11.11
CA GLU A 34 2.61 35.85 11.68
C GLU A 34 1.09 35.99 11.55
N TYR A 35 0.41 36.27 12.67
CA TYR A 35 -0.97 36.69 12.68
C TYR A 35 -0.99 38.21 12.79
N ASP A 36 -1.58 38.85 11.78
CA ASP A 36 -1.88 40.28 11.76
C ASP A 36 -2.95 40.59 12.82
N ASP A 37 -2.57 41.40 13.79
CA ASP A 37 -3.44 42.11 14.72
C ASP A 37 -4.13 43.25 13.96
N GLU A 38 -5.41 43.10 13.61
CA GLU A 38 -6.31 44.23 13.30
C GLU A 38 -7.78 43.78 13.22
N ASN A 39 -8.50 43.89 14.35
CA ASN A 39 -9.90 44.36 14.36
C ASN A 39 -10.38 44.58 15.79
N ILE A 40 -10.10 45.78 16.29
CA ILE A 40 -10.75 46.39 17.44
C ILE A 40 -12.06 46.99 16.93
N LEU A 41 -13.20 46.49 17.42
CA LEU A 41 -14.47 47.21 17.35
C LEU A 41 -14.95 47.51 18.77
N ALA A 42 -14.99 48.81 19.03
CA ALA A 42 -15.50 49.45 20.22
C ALA A 42 -16.98 49.15 20.43
N ILE A 43 -17.37 48.93 21.68
CA ILE A 43 -18.75 49.12 22.14
C ILE A 43 -18.68 50.09 23.32
N GLU A 44 -19.43 51.17 23.13
CA GLU A 44 -19.53 52.38 23.94
C GLU A 44 -20.25 52.17 25.29
N ASP A 45 -20.09 53.20 26.12
CA ASP A 45 -20.46 53.36 27.53
C ASP A 45 -21.97 53.44 27.87
N ASP A 46 -22.23 53.15 29.15
CA ASP A 46 -23.16 53.82 30.09
C ASP A 46 -24.70 53.57 30.02
N PRO A 47 -25.48 53.89 31.08
CA PRO A 47 -25.15 54.10 32.50
C PRO A 47 -26.10 53.41 33.52
N ALA A 48 -25.70 53.53 34.78
CA ALA A 48 -26.40 53.23 36.02
C ALA A 48 -27.91 53.58 36.09
N LYS A 49 -28.65 52.74 36.85
CA LYS A 49 -29.95 53.11 37.43
C LYS A 49 -29.90 52.96 38.96
N GLU A 50 -29.95 54.12 39.60
CA GLU A 50 -30.37 54.31 40.99
C GLU A 50 -31.82 53.81 41.17
N LEU A 51 -32.08 53.11 42.27
CA LEU A 51 -33.43 53.01 42.82
C LEU A 51 -33.38 53.25 44.33
N VAL A 52 -33.83 54.46 44.65
CA VAL A 52 -34.22 54.99 45.95
C VAL A 52 -35.51 54.29 46.40
N VAL A 53 -35.56 53.73 47.61
CA VAL A 53 -36.83 53.56 48.35
C VAL A 53 -36.66 53.93 49.82
N GLN A 54 -37.65 54.69 50.28
CA GLN A 54 -37.80 55.53 51.46
C GLN A 54 -37.78 54.79 52.81
N LYS A 55 -37.26 55.49 53.82
CA LYS A 55 -37.61 55.36 55.24
C LYS A 55 -38.86 56.18 55.54
N ASN A 56 -39.73 55.70 56.44
CA ASN A 56 -40.28 56.40 57.64
C ASN A 56 -41.55 55.68 58.20
N PRO A 57 -42.03 55.97 59.43
CA PRO A 57 -41.79 55.12 60.61
C PRO A 57 -43.09 54.85 61.40
N THR A 58 -42.96 54.62 62.72
CA THR A 58 -43.93 54.68 63.83
C THR A 58 -44.51 53.34 64.36
N ASP A 59 -43.87 52.93 65.46
CA ASP A 59 -44.41 52.93 66.83
C ASP A 59 -45.06 51.69 67.47
N GLU A 60 -44.57 51.49 68.70
CA GLU A 60 -45.18 50.97 69.93
C GLU A 60 -45.17 49.46 70.25
N ASP A 61 -44.24 49.14 71.16
CA ASP A 61 -44.44 48.44 72.43
C ASP A 61 -45.36 47.20 72.48
N SER A 62 -44.76 46.03 72.63
CA SER A 62 -45.11 45.17 73.78
C SER A 62 -44.04 44.12 74.05
N THR A 63 -43.50 44.23 75.25
CA THR A 63 -42.63 43.29 75.94
C THR A 63 -43.31 41.92 76.06
N THR A 64 -42.78 40.90 75.39
CA THR A 64 -42.96 39.51 75.83
C THR A 64 -41.69 38.71 75.54
N ILE A 65 -40.94 38.41 76.60
CA ILE A 65 -39.83 37.47 76.59
C ILE A 65 -40.43 36.07 76.43
N SER A 66 -40.36 35.52 75.22
CA SER A 66 -40.60 34.10 74.98
C SER A 66 -39.31 33.49 74.46
N LEU A 67 -38.72 32.60 75.26
CA LEU A 67 -37.56 31.79 74.90
C LEU A 67 -37.87 31.01 73.59
N PRO A 68 -37.04 31.09 72.55
CA PRO A 68 -37.15 30.19 71.41
C PRO A 68 -36.71 28.79 71.83
N SER A 69 -37.64 27.85 71.73
CA SER A 69 -37.39 26.41 71.85
C SER A 69 -36.36 25.95 70.79
N PRO A 70 -35.25 25.29 71.17
CA PRO A 70 -34.23 24.86 70.22
C PRO A 70 -34.54 23.45 69.71
N TYR A 71 -35.73 23.22 69.17
CA TYR A 71 -36.08 21.95 68.49
C TYR A 71 -37.11 22.23 67.40
N HIS A 72 -36.69 22.92 66.35
CA HIS A 72 -37.21 22.66 65.00
C HIS A 72 -36.04 22.16 64.18
N GLY A 73 -35.71 20.89 64.39
CA GLY A 73 -34.85 20.17 63.46
C GLY A 73 -35.56 20.19 62.12
N ASN A 74 -35.00 20.92 61.16
CA ASN A 74 -35.23 20.69 59.74
C ASN A 74 -34.89 19.23 59.50
N GLN A 75 -35.91 18.37 59.53
CA GLN A 75 -35.81 17.04 58.97
C GLN A 75 -35.53 17.27 57.48
N LEU A 76 -34.25 17.23 57.11
CA LEU A 76 -33.81 16.97 55.74
C LEU A 76 -34.47 15.64 55.37
N SER A 77 -35.66 15.75 54.79
CA SER A 77 -36.45 14.62 54.38
C SER A 77 -35.66 13.91 53.29
N MET A 78 -35.30 12.66 53.53
CA MET A 78 -34.75 11.75 52.51
C MET A 78 -35.62 11.68 51.24
N ALA A 79 -36.88 12.12 51.31
CA ALA A 79 -37.75 12.24 50.14
C ALA A 79 -37.30 13.36 49.17
N SER A 80 -36.65 14.43 49.66
CA SER A 80 -36.14 15.53 48.81
C SER A 80 -34.97 15.07 47.94
N THR A 81 -34.01 14.33 48.53
CA THR A 81 -32.82 13.85 47.81
C THR A 81 -33.15 12.72 46.83
N LEU A 82 -34.14 11.87 47.14
CA LEU A 82 -34.66 10.89 46.20
C LEU A 82 -35.38 11.55 45.01
N SER A 83 -36.12 12.63 45.24
CA SER A 83 -36.79 13.39 44.18
C SER A 83 -35.78 14.04 43.23
N GLU A 84 -34.71 14.64 43.74
CA GLU A 84 -33.64 15.24 42.93
C GLU A 84 -32.87 14.19 42.11
N TYR A 85 -32.66 12.99 42.66
CA TYR A 85 -32.03 11.88 41.94
C TYR A 85 -32.91 11.39 40.77
N ASP A 86 -34.21 11.25 40.98
CA ASP A 86 -35.15 10.83 39.93
C ASP A 86 -35.28 11.90 38.82
N GLU A 87 -35.20 13.19 39.18
CA GLU A 87 -35.17 14.29 38.22
C GLU A 87 -33.89 14.27 37.36
N ALA A 88 -32.72 14.09 37.99
CA ALA A 88 -31.45 13.94 37.27
C ALA A 88 -31.43 12.71 36.35
N LYS A 89 -32.02 11.60 36.79
CA LYS A 89 -32.18 10.37 35.99
C LYS A 89 -33.10 10.58 34.79
N ASN A 90 -34.20 11.34 34.96
CA ASN A 90 -35.11 11.70 33.88
C ASN A 90 -34.43 12.60 32.85
N LEU A 91 -33.70 13.64 33.29
CA LEU A 91 -32.90 14.52 32.43
C LEU A 91 -31.87 13.74 31.60
N ARG A 92 -31.17 12.77 32.23
CA ARG A 92 -30.24 11.87 31.53
C ARG A 92 -30.95 11.00 30.49
N GLY A 93 -32.15 10.50 30.81
CA GLY A 93 -32.97 9.71 29.90
C GLY A 93 -33.47 10.51 28.69
N GLU A 94 -33.89 11.75 28.90
CA GLU A 94 -34.29 12.66 27.82
C GLU A 94 -33.12 13.04 26.92
N PHE A 95 -31.96 13.32 27.51
CA PHE A 95 -30.72 13.56 26.77
C PHE A 95 -30.34 12.36 25.88
N GLN A 96 -30.38 11.13 26.43
CA GLN A 96 -30.11 9.92 25.64
C GLN A 96 -31.10 9.72 24.50
N LYS A 97 -32.39 10.00 24.71
CA LYS A 97 -33.41 9.92 23.65
C LYS A 97 -33.17 10.95 22.55
N GLY A 98 -32.82 12.19 22.92
CA GLY A 98 -32.43 13.25 21.98
C GLY A 98 -31.21 12.84 21.15
N LEU A 99 -30.16 12.32 21.80
CA LEU A 99 -28.96 11.82 21.14
C LEU A 99 -29.28 10.71 20.12
N LEU A 100 -30.10 9.73 20.53
CA LEU A 100 -30.49 8.61 19.67
C LEU A 100 -31.28 9.10 18.45
N SER A 101 -32.19 10.06 18.64
CA SER A 101 -32.97 10.66 17.55
C SER A 101 -32.07 11.35 16.53
N SER A 102 -31.16 12.21 16.97
CA SER A 102 -30.23 12.92 16.07
C SER A 102 -29.29 11.96 15.33
N VAL A 103 -28.81 10.91 16.00
CA VAL A 103 -28.00 9.85 15.35
C VAL A 103 -28.83 9.10 14.31
N TYR A 104 -30.10 8.83 14.59
CA TYR A 104 -31.01 8.17 13.64
C TYR A 104 -31.27 9.03 12.40
N ASP A 105 -31.47 10.33 12.58
CA ASP A 105 -31.67 11.28 11.47
C ASP A 105 -30.44 11.34 10.55
N VAL A 106 -29.23 11.45 11.13
CA VAL A 106 -27.97 11.39 10.37
C VAL A 106 -27.83 10.07 9.62
N LYS A 107 -28.19 8.94 10.24
CA LYS A 107 -28.12 7.61 9.61
C LYS A 107 -29.11 7.46 8.46
N SER A 108 -30.36 7.90 8.65
CA SER A 108 -31.40 7.92 7.61
C SER A 108 -30.92 8.73 6.39
N TYR A 109 -30.27 9.85 6.66
CA TYR A 109 -29.74 10.75 5.64
C TYR A 109 -28.58 10.17 4.84
N ILE A 110 -27.60 9.54 5.52
CA ILE A 110 -26.49 8.84 4.87
C ILE A 110 -27.01 7.77 3.92
N ASN A 111 -28.09 7.08 4.29
CA ASN A 111 -28.73 6.09 3.43
C ASN A 111 -29.39 6.74 2.19
N ALA A 112 -30.05 7.88 2.35
CA ALA A 112 -30.61 8.63 1.22
C ALA A 112 -29.50 9.07 0.22
N VAL A 113 -28.36 9.57 0.71
CA VAL A 113 -27.21 9.95 -0.14
C VAL A 113 -26.61 8.73 -0.88
N LYS A 114 -26.62 7.55 -0.25
CA LYS A 114 -26.18 6.30 -0.90
C LYS A 114 -27.12 5.91 -2.05
N GLU A 115 -28.42 6.04 -1.86
CA GLU A 115 -29.41 5.78 -2.92
C GLU A 115 -29.31 6.80 -4.07
N ASP A 116 -29.13 8.10 -3.76
CA ASP A 116 -28.90 9.14 -4.77
C ASP A 116 -27.64 8.85 -5.61
N ARG A 117 -26.55 8.38 -4.97
CA ARG A 117 -25.34 7.94 -5.69
C ARG A 117 -25.53 6.70 -6.55
N LYS A 118 -26.41 5.78 -6.16
CA LYS A 118 -26.79 4.64 -7.03
C LYS A 118 -27.57 5.14 -8.25
N ALA A 119 -28.48 6.10 -8.06
CA ALA A 119 -29.25 6.70 -9.15
C ALA A 119 -28.38 7.43 -10.19
N ILE A 120 -27.32 8.12 -9.76
CA ILE A 120 -26.33 8.76 -10.67
C ILE A 120 -25.71 7.75 -11.64
N LYS A 121 -25.40 6.52 -11.18
CA LYS A 121 -24.83 5.48 -12.04
C LYS A 121 -25.80 4.99 -13.12
N LEU A 122 -27.10 5.12 -12.87
CA LEU A 122 -28.16 4.67 -13.78
C LEU A 122 -28.56 5.75 -14.81
N ARG A 123 -28.38 7.04 -14.50
CA ARG A 123 -28.77 8.16 -15.38
C ARG A 123 -27.72 9.28 -15.41
N PRO A 124 -26.71 9.20 -16.30
CA PRO A 124 -25.61 10.16 -16.37
C PRO A 124 -26.05 11.59 -16.73
N SER A 125 -27.12 11.76 -17.51
CA SER A 125 -27.64 13.08 -17.92
C SER A 125 -28.22 13.90 -16.76
N ALA A 126 -28.60 13.25 -15.66
CA ALA A 126 -29.11 13.91 -14.45
C ALA A 126 -28.01 14.13 -13.39
N ALA A 127 -26.77 13.71 -13.64
CA ALA A 127 -25.70 13.68 -12.64
C ALA A 127 -25.38 15.07 -12.06
N ALA A 128 -25.44 16.13 -12.87
CA ALA A 128 -25.20 17.50 -12.41
C ALA A 128 -26.26 17.97 -11.39
N SER A 129 -27.54 17.67 -11.65
CA SER A 129 -28.65 18.01 -10.75
C SER A 129 -28.58 17.21 -9.45
N ILE A 130 -28.29 15.91 -9.53
CA ILE A 130 -28.17 15.05 -8.35
C ILE A 130 -26.94 15.44 -7.51
N ASN A 131 -25.82 15.83 -8.13
CA ASN A 131 -24.66 16.34 -7.41
C ASN A 131 -24.96 17.66 -6.67
N ALA A 132 -25.71 18.58 -7.30
CA ALA A 132 -26.15 19.81 -6.63
C ALA A 132 -27.05 19.51 -5.42
N GLN A 133 -27.95 18.53 -5.54
CA GLN A 133 -28.77 18.06 -4.41
C GLN A 133 -27.91 17.42 -3.31
N ILE A 134 -26.92 16.58 -3.66
CA ILE A 134 -25.99 15.98 -2.69
C ILE A 134 -25.20 17.06 -1.95
N GLU A 135 -24.77 18.12 -2.63
CA GLU A 135 -23.99 19.18 -2.01
C GLU A 135 -24.84 20.08 -1.10
N LYS A 136 -26.05 20.47 -1.53
CA LYS A 136 -27.03 21.12 -0.65
C LYS A 136 -27.27 20.27 0.60
N LYS A 137 -27.42 18.96 0.39
CA LYS A 137 -27.63 18.01 1.46
C LYS A 137 -26.45 17.93 2.44
N ARG A 138 -25.20 17.97 1.93
CA ARG A 138 -23.99 18.03 2.78
C ARG A 138 -23.94 19.29 3.64
N MET A 139 -24.35 20.43 3.09
CA MET A 139 -24.41 21.67 3.87
C MET A 139 -25.44 21.58 5.01
N GLU A 140 -26.60 20.96 4.77
CA GLU A 140 -27.61 20.70 5.81
C GLU A 140 -27.06 19.80 6.93
N ILE A 141 -26.34 18.72 6.60
CA ILE A 141 -25.66 17.87 7.60
C ILE A 141 -24.66 18.70 8.41
N HIS A 142 -23.85 19.51 7.75
CA HIS A 142 -22.83 20.30 8.42
C HIS A 142 -23.47 21.30 9.40
N ALA A 143 -24.58 21.93 9.01
CA ALA A 143 -25.36 22.80 9.88
C ALA A 143 -25.90 22.04 11.11
N LEU A 144 -26.54 20.88 10.91
CA LEU A 144 -27.03 20.03 12.01
C LEU A 144 -25.92 19.55 12.94
N MET A 145 -24.75 19.15 12.41
CA MET A 145 -23.62 18.76 13.24
C MET A 145 -23.04 19.94 14.04
N THR A 146 -23.06 21.14 13.47
CA THR A 146 -22.62 22.36 14.16
C THR A 146 -23.58 22.71 15.28
N GLU A 147 -24.89 22.62 15.04
CA GLU A 147 -25.94 22.81 16.04
C GLU A 147 -25.83 21.78 17.16
N MET A 148 -25.71 20.48 16.85
CA MET A 148 -25.47 19.42 17.83
C MET A 148 -24.24 19.73 18.68
N LYS A 149 -23.12 20.11 18.07
CA LYS A 149 -21.90 20.46 18.80
C LYS A 149 -22.14 21.64 19.77
N GLY A 150 -22.90 22.65 19.34
CA GLY A 150 -23.33 23.75 20.19
C GLY A 150 -24.18 23.29 21.38
N THR A 151 -25.19 22.46 21.13
CA THR A 151 -26.05 21.91 22.20
C THR A 151 -25.25 21.07 23.21
N PHE A 152 -24.33 20.20 22.75
CA PHE A 152 -23.45 19.44 23.66
C PHE A 152 -22.52 20.33 24.47
N SER A 153 -21.98 21.40 23.87
CA SER A 153 -21.17 22.36 24.62
C SER A 153 -21.97 23.13 25.66
N ASN A 154 -23.24 23.47 25.39
CA ASN A 154 -24.11 24.12 26.37
C ASN A 154 -24.49 23.16 27.50
N ILE A 155 -24.92 21.93 27.17
CA ILE A 155 -25.23 20.89 28.15
C ILE A 155 -24.02 20.57 29.03
N GLY A 156 -22.82 20.49 28.43
CA GLY A 156 -21.58 20.29 29.18
C GLY A 156 -21.27 21.46 30.13
N ARG A 157 -21.67 22.69 29.79
CA ARG A 157 -21.52 23.86 30.66
C ARG A 157 -22.53 23.84 31.81
N GLU A 158 -23.80 23.58 31.50
CA GLU A 158 -24.88 23.47 32.51
C GLU A 158 -24.62 22.34 33.51
N LEU A 159 -24.13 21.18 33.03
CA LEU A 159 -23.70 20.09 33.91
C LEU A 159 -22.53 20.53 34.80
N LYS A 160 -21.55 21.25 34.25
CA LYS A 160 -20.41 21.71 35.04
C LYS A 160 -20.83 22.73 36.11
N GLU A 161 -21.75 23.63 35.78
CA GLU A 161 -22.30 24.61 36.71
C GLU A 161 -23.11 23.92 37.82
N SER A 162 -24.05 23.03 37.47
CA SER A 162 -24.82 22.27 38.46
C SER A 162 -23.96 21.38 39.35
N PHE A 163 -22.92 20.73 38.82
CA PHE A 163 -21.95 19.99 39.65
C PHE A 163 -21.17 20.91 40.59
N SER A 164 -20.84 22.13 40.15
CA SER A 164 -20.16 23.12 40.98
C SER A 164 -21.06 23.62 42.12
N GLU A 165 -22.34 23.88 41.83
CA GLU A 165 -23.35 24.25 42.83
C GLU A 165 -23.59 23.12 43.84
N LEU A 166 -23.75 21.89 43.35
CA LEU A 166 -23.90 20.71 44.22
C LEU A 166 -22.69 20.56 45.16
N ARG A 167 -21.48 20.76 44.64
CA ARG A 167 -20.24 20.70 45.45
C ARG A 167 -20.19 21.80 46.50
N ALA A 168 -20.66 23.01 46.19
CA ALA A 168 -20.77 24.11 47.14
C ALA A 168 -21.79 23.80 48.24
N ASN A 169 -23.00 23.36 47.88
CA ASN A 169 -24.07 23.01 48.82
C ASN A 169 -23.67 21.85 49.74
N LEU A 170 -22.96 20.85 49.20
CA LEU A 170 -22.44 19.74 50.00
C LEU A 170 -21.35 20.22 50.97
N GLY A 171 -20.50 21.15 50.53
CA GLY A 171 -19.50 21.80 51.38
C GLY A 171 -20.14 22.56 52.55
N GLU A 172 -21.19 23.34 52.29
CA GLU A 172 -21.96 24.05 53.31
C GLU A 172 -22.63 23.07 54.29
N SER A 173 -23.28 22.02 53.77
CA SER A 173 -23.91 20.98 54.60
C SER A 173 -22.90 20.27 55.49
N LYS A 174 -21.68 20.02 54.98
CA LYS A 174 -20.57 19.44 55.73
C LYS A 174 -20.11 20.37 56.86
N MET A 175 -19.99 21.68 56.59
CA MET A 175 -19.66 22.67 57.63
C MET A 175 -20.74 22.74 58.71
N GLN A 176 -22.02 22.75 58.33
CA GLN A 176 -23.13 22.74 59.29
C GLN A 176 -23.14 21.48 60.15
N LEU A 177 -22.90 20.30 59.56
CA LEU A 177 -22.76 19.05 60.31
C LEU A 177 -21.56 19.07 61.25
N GLN A 178 -20.43 19.64 60.82
CA GLN A 178 -19.25 19.79 61.66
C GLN A 178 -19.54 20.68 62.87
N GLU A 179 -20.24 21.80 62.67
CA GLU A 179 -20.65 22.73 63.72
C GLU A 179 -21.62 22.07 64.72
N VAL A 180 -22.64 21.36 64.22
CA VAL A 180 -23.65 20.68 65.07
C VAL A 180 -23.05 19.54 65.87
N LEU A 181 -22.14 18.76 65.28
CA LEU A 181 -21.56 17.59 65.94
C LEU A 181 -20.37 17.93 66.85
N GLY A 182 -19.84 19.16 66.79
CA GLY A 182 -18.74 19.62 67.63
C GLY A 182 -17.43 18.84 67.44
N PHE A 183 -17.29 18.11 66.32
CA PHE A 183 -16.05 17.43 65.98
C PHE A 183 -15.15 18.38 65.19
N ASP A 184 -13.99 18.71 65.75
CA ASP A 184 -12.93 19.41 65.01
C ASP A 184 -12.34 18.55 63.87
N ASP A 185 -12.55 17.23 63.92
CA ASP A 185 -12.19 16.32 62.83
C ASP A 185 -13.27 16.37 61.74
N ALA A 186 -12.87 16.80 60.53
CA ALA A 186 -13.74 16.86 59.36
C ALA A 186 -14.60 15.61 59.21
N VAL A 187 -15.93 15.79 59.11
CA VAL A 187 -16.89 14.69 58.93
C VAL A 187 -16.52 13.90 57.66
N LYS A 188 -15.90 12.73 57.86
CA LYS A 188 -15.47 11.84 56.78
C LYS A 188 -16.68 11.05 56.28
N GLY A 189 -16.88 11.01 54.96
CA GLY A 189 -17.99 10.30 54.31
C GLY A 189 -18.95 11.18 53.51
N PHE A 190 -18.81 12.51 53.60
CA PHE A 190 -19.53 13.49 52.76
C PHE A 190 -18.67 14.06 51.63
N ASP A 191 -17.51 13.46 51.34
CA ASP A 191 -16.72 13.87 50.20
C ASP A 191 -17.31 13.22 48.94
N LEU A 192 -17.79 14.05 48.01
CA LEU A 192 -18.28 13.66 46.67
C LEU A 192 -17.25 12.85 45.86
N GLU A 193 -16.02 12.71 46.34
CA GLU A 193 -14.99 11.79 45.84
C GLU A 193 -15.46 10.32 45.83
N LEU A 194 -16.47 9.93 46.63
CA LEU A 194 -17.07 8.59 46.51
C LEU A 194 -17.86 8.37 45.20
N VAL A 195 -18.24 9.45 44.51
CA VAL A 195 -19.02 9.41 43.25
C VAL A 195 -18.12 9.69 42.03
N THR A 196 -16.91 10.20 42.21
CA THR A 196 -16.00 10.57 41.12
C THR A 196 -14.71 9.75 41.14
N ASP A 197 -14.48 8.96 40.09
CA ASP A 197 -13.19 8.43 39.62
C ASP A 197 -12.56 7.16 40.24
N ASP A 198 -13.18 6.51 41.23
CA ASP A 198 -12.59 5.29 41.80
C ASP A 198 -12.96 3.99 41.08
N ASN A 199 -14.06 3.98 40.32
CA ASN A 199 -14.46 2.82 39.55
C ASN A 199 -14.04 2.96 38.09
N ILE A 200 -13.41 1.93 37.50
CA ILE A 200 -13.07 1.89 36.07
C ILE A 200 -14.30 1.70 35.16
N ASP A 201 -15.51 1.87 35.69
CA ASP A 201 -16.76 1.82 34.91
C ASP A 201 -16.81 2.94 33.84
N PHE A 202 -16.11 4.05 34.02
CA PHE A 202 -15.98 5.06 32.96
C PHE A 202 -15.31 4.50 31.69
N LEU A 203 -14.52 3.42 31.83
CA LEU A 203 -13.91 2.68 30.72
C LEU A 203 -14.88 1.70 30.03
N ASP A 204 -16.14 1.57 30.46
CA ASP A 204 -17.12 0.68 29.82
C ASP A 204 -17.37 1.06 28.34
N ILE A 205 -17.02 2.29 27.96
CA ILE A 205 -17.01 2.74 26.56
C ILE A 205 -16.08 1.85 25.70
N TYR A 206 -14.97 1.37 26.27
CA TYR A 206 -14.03 0.48 25.60
C TYR A 206 -14.51 -0.96 25.48
N ALA A 207 -15.57 -1.36 26.18
CA ALA A 207 -16.18 -2.69 26.03
C ALA A 207 -16.62 -2.96 24.59
N GLN A 208 -17.02 -1.92 23.85
CA GLN A 208 -17.39 -2.03 22.43
C GLN A 208 -16.19 -2.33 21.52
N PHE A 209 -14.99 -1.89 21.90
CA PHE A 209 -13.77 -2.03 21.10
C PHE A 209 -13.01 -3.32 21.41
N LEU A 210 -12.89 -3.63 22.70
CA LEU A 210 -12.09 -4.75 23.19
C LEU A 210 -12.90 -6.03 23.41
N GLY A 211 -14.23 -5.96 23.51
CA GLY A 211 -15.09 -7.12 23.71
C GLY A 211 -14.75 -7.91 24.98
N GLU A 212 -14.51 -9.22 24.85
CA GLU A 212 -14.22 -10.11 25.98
C GLU A 212 -12.95 -9.75 26.76
N GLU A 213 -11.95 -9.17 26.11
CA GLU A 213 -10.67 -8.82 26.75
C GLU A 213 -10.87 -7.74 27.81
N TYR A 214 -11.74 -6.75 27.54
CA TYR A 214 -12.10 -5.72 28.51
C TYR A 214 -12.78 -6.30 29.74
N PHE A 215 -13.76 -7.19 29.56
CA PHE A 215 -14.47 -7.80 30.70
C PHE A 215 -13.54 -8.62 31.58
N LYS A 216 -12.58 -9.35 31.00
CA LYS A 216 -11.55 -10.08 31.76
C LYS A 216 -10.67 -9.14 32.59
N MET A 217 -10.22 -8.02 32.01
CA MET A 217 -9.43 -7.01 32.72
C MET A 217 -10.22 -6.36 33.86
N LYS A 218 -11.48 -5.98 33.60
CA LYS A 218 -12.39 -5.41 34.60
C LYS A 218 -12.64 -6.36 35.76
N GLU A 219 -12.92 -7.63 35.47
CA GLU A 219 -13.15 -8.65 36.47
C GLU A 219 -11.90 -8.92 37.32
N ASN A 220 -10.73 -8.99 36.68
CA ASN A 220 -9.46 -9.15 37.39
C ASN A 220 -9.17 -7.97 38.34
N TYR A 221 -9.46 -6.74 37.91
CA TYR A 221 -9.35 -5.56 38.77
C TYR A 221 -10.30 -5.62 39.96
N GLN A 222 -11.57 -5.98 39.74
CA GLN A 222 -12.56 -6.10 40.81
C GLN A 222 -12.14 -7.18 41.83
N ARG A 223 -11.65 -8.33 41.37
CA ARG A 223 -11.11 -9.39 42.23
C ARG A 223 -9.89 -8.91 43.03
N ALA A 224 -8.98 -8.17 42.40
CA ALA A 224 -7.81 -7.62 43.07
C ALA A 224 -8.19 -6.59 44.14
N ILE A 225 -9.13 -5.69 43.87
CA ILE A 225 -9.66 -4.74 44.88
C ILE A 225 -10.33 -5.46 46.04
N ALA A 226 -11.14 -6.48 45.77
CA ALA A 226 -11.79 -7.27 46.82
C ALA A 226 -10.74 -7.89 47.74
N THR A 227 -9.73 -8.55 47.16
CA THR A 227 -8.62 -9.16 47.91
C THR A 227 -7.85 -8.12 48.73
N MET A 228 -7.55 -6.94 48.17
CA MET A 228 -6.85 -5.87 48.88
C MET A 228 -7.67 -5.31 50.04
N SER A 229 -8.98 -5.17 49.85
CA SER A 229 -9.90 -4.70 50.89
C SER A 229 -10.00 -5.72 52.03
N GLU A 230 -10.08 -7.02 51.71
CA GLU A 230 -10.04 -8.10 52.70
C GLU A 230 -8.74 -8.08 53.52
N LEU A 231 -7.59 -7.95 52.86
CA LEU A 231 -6.30 -7.86 53.55
C LEU A 231 -6.20 -6.63 54.47
N PHE A 232 -6.68 -5.48 54.02
CA PHE A 232 -6.76 -4.28 54.85
C PHE A 232 -7.65 -4.49 56.08
N MET A 233 -8.83 -5.08 55.91
CA MET A 233 -9.75 -5.38 57.02
C MET A 233 -9.13 -6.35 58.01
N LEU A 234 -8.51 -7.44 57.55
CA LEU A 234 -7.84 -8.42 58.40
C LEU A 234 -6.68 -7.84 59.19
N GLU A 235 -5.85 -6.98 58.57
CA GLU A 235 -4.72 -6.35 59.26
C GLU A 235 -5.19 -5.29 60.27
N ASN A 236 -6.29 -4.59 59.96
CA ASN A 236 -6.92 -3.66 60.89
C ASN A 236 -7.57 -4.40 62.08
N GLU A 237 -8.24 -5.54 61.84
CA GLU A 237 -8.75 -6.42 62.88
C GLU A 237 -7.62 -6.99 63.74
N ARG A 238 -6.52 -7.45 63.12
CA ARG A 238 -5.34 -7.94 63.84
C ARG A 238 -4.75 -6.87 64.76
N ALA A 239 -4.68 -5.62 64.30
CA ALA A 239 -4.24 -4.50 65.13
C ALA A 239 -5.24 -4.19 66.27
N ARG A 240 -6.54 -4.40 66.04
CA ARG A 240 -7.57 -4.26 67.09
C ARG A 240 -7.45 -5.38 68.14
N MET A 241 -7.26 -6.62 67.71
CA MET A 241 -7.15 -7.81 68.57
C MET A 241 -5.86 -7.84 69.40
N SER A 242 -4.85 -7.03 69.07
CA SER A 242 -3.64 -6.90 69.88
C SER A 242 -3.82 -5.99 71.11
N ALA A 243 -5.05 -5.56 71.40
CA ALA A 243 -5.37 -4.76 72.57
C ALA A 243 -5.13 -5.58 73.85
N PRO A 244 -4.53 -4.97 74.90
CA PRO A 244 -4.35 -5.66 76.18
C PRO A 244 -5.68 -5.97 76.88
N ILE A 245 -6.70 -5.15 76.64
CA ILE A 245 -8.07 -5.31 77.12
C ILE A 245 -9.04 -4.67 76.13
N GLU A 246 -10.21 -5.28 75.95
CA GLU A 246 -11.27 -4.69 75.12
C GLU A 246 -12.00 -3.56 75.85
N TYR A 247 -12.49 -2.57 75.11
CA TYR A 247 -13.19 -1.42 75.70
C TYR A 247 -14.43 -1.84 76.50
N GLU A 248 -15.15 -2.86 76.04
CA GLU A 248 -16.33 -3.40 76.72
C GLU A 248 -15.96 -4.00 78.08
N GLN A 249 -14.89 -4.79 78.14
CA GLN A 249 -14.36 -5.35 79.39
C GLN A 249 -13.87 -4.26 80.35
N LEU A 250 -13.25 -3.20 79.80
CA LEU A 250 -12.81 -2.05 80.60
C LEU A 250 -14.02 -1.31 81.21
N CYS A 251 -15.10 -1.13 80.45
CA CYS A 251 -16.35 -0.51 80.92
C CYS A 251 -17.14 -1.38 81.91
N GLU A 252 -16.99 -2.70 81.85
CA GLU A 252 -17.57 -3.61 82.85
C GLU A 252 -16.80 -3.54 84.18
N GLN A 253 -15.48 -3.36 84.11
CA GLN A 253 -14.62 -3.30 85.30
C GLN A 253 -14.60 -1.92 85.96
N TYR A 254 -14.71 -0.84 85.17
CA TYR A 254 -14.56 0.53 85.66
C TYR A 254 -15.70 1.42 85.16
N ASP A 255 -16.14 2.35 86.01
CA ASP A 255 -17.16 3.33 85.63
C ASP A 255 -16.70 4.17 84.43
N SER A 256 -17.62 4.46 83.51
CA SER A 256 -17.35 5.23 82.29
C SER A 256 -16.72 6.60 82.62
N ASN A 257 -17.10 7.20 83.75
CA ASN A 257 -16.52 8.46 84.23
C ASN A 257 -15.02 8.36 84.53
N VAL A 258 -14.56 7.22 85.06
CA VAL A 258 -13.14 6.98 85.35
C VAL A 258 -12.36 6.92 84.04
N ILE A 259 -12.86 6.17 83.06
CA ILE A 259 -12.21 6.00 81.75
C ILE A 259 -12.17 7.33 80.99
N GLN A 260 -13.26 8.11 81.01
CA GLN A 260 -13.31 9.43 80.36
C GLN A 260 -12.33 10.42 81.00
N ARG A 261 -12.26 10.47 82.34
CA ARG A 261 -11.28 11.32 83.05
C ARG A 261 -9.85 10.90 82.76
N ALA A 262 -9.55 9.60 82.79
CA ALA A 262 -8.23 9.08 82.46
C ALA A 262 -7.84 9.43 81.00
N THR A 263 -8.79 9.34 80.08
CA THR A 263 -8.61 9.76 78.67
C THR A 263 -8.29 11.25 78.59
N ALA A 264 -9.02 12.11 79.29
CA ALA A 264 -8.78 13.55 79.30
C ALA A 264 -7.40 13.93 79.86
N VAL A 265 -6.97 13.28 80.95
CA VAL A 265 -5.62 13.46 81.52
C VAL A 265 -4.55 12.99 80.52
N HIS A 266 -4.75 11.82 79.91
CA HIS A 266 -3.84 11.27 78.91
C HIS A 266 -3.69 12.21 77.70
N ASP A 267 -4.80 12.67 77.12
CA ASP A 267 -4.78 13.56 75.96
C ASP A 267 -4.14 14.91 76.29
N THR A 268 -4.39 15.46 77.48
CA THR A 268 -3.75 16.71 77.91
C THR A 268 -2.24 16.55 78.10
N TYR A 269 -1.78 15.51 78.80
CA TYR A 269 -0.36 15.37 79.16
C TYR A 269 0.50 14.78 78.05
N ILE A 270 0.02 13.74 77.37
CA ILE A 270 0.78 13.02 76.34
C ILE A 270 0.60 13.67 74.97
N VAL A 271 -0.63 14.03 74.58
CA VAL A 271 -0.92 14.54 73.23
C VAL A 271 -0.66 16.03 73.13
N GLN A 272 -1.18 16.83 74.07
CA GLN A 272 -1.05 18.30 73.99
C GLN A 272 0.29 18.80 74.55
N GLN A 273 0.72 18.29 75.72
CA GLN A 273 1.92 18.79 76.39
C GLN A 273 3.21 18.01 76.12
N GLY A 274 3.12 16.81 75.53
CA GLY A 274 4.29 15.97 75.24
C GLY A 274 5.13 15.59 76.46
N LYS A 275 4.50 15.44 77.63
CA LYS A 275 5.20 15.07 78.88
C LYS A 275 5.63 13.60 78.86
N SER A 276 6.61 13.26 79.71
CA SER A 276 7.02 11.87 79.89
C SER A 276 5.88 11.05 80.52
N ARG A 277 5.87 9.75 80.21
CA ARG A 277 4.92 8.79 80.78
C ARG A 277 4.90 8.84 82.32
N ASP A 278 6.06 8.99 82.95
CA ASP A 278 6.16 9.06 84.41
C ASP A 278 5.38 10.25 85.01
N MET A 279 5.48 11.43 84.39
CA MET A 279 4.73 12.63 84.82
C MET A 279 3.22 12.47 84.61
N TYR A 280 2.83 11.80 83.52
CA TYR A 280 1.44 11.45 83.26
C TYR A 280 0.91 10.47 84.32
N MET A 281 1.65 9.40 84.62
CA MET A 281 1.25 8.39 85.60
C MET A 281 1.19 8.96 87.02
N GLU A 282 2.11 9.85 87.39
CA GLU A 282 2.05 10.59 88.66
C GLU A 282 0.79 11.46 88.73
N ARG A 283 0.47 12.19 87.65
CA ARG A 283 -0.76 12.98 87.58
C ARG A 283 -2.02 12.11 87.66
N LEU A 284 -2.03 10.97 86.98
CA LEU A 284 -3.14 10.01 87.01
C LEU A 284 -3.36 9.47 88.43
N ALA A 285 -2.29 9.12 89.13
CA ALA A 285 -2.34 8.67 90.53
C ALA A 285 -2.87 9.76 91.48
N LEU A 286 -2.55 11.03 91.25
CA LEU A 286 -3.10 12.15 92.00
C LEU A 286 -4.59 12.37 91.73
N GLU A 287 -5.00 12.29 90.47
CA GLU A 287 -6.38 12.52 90.03
C GLU A 287 -7.35 11.49 90.62
N PHE A 288 -6.90 10.24 90.80
CA PHE A 288 -7.70 9.15 91.35
C PHE A 288 -7.36 8.79 92.80
N LYS A 289 -6.61 9.63 93.52
CA LYS A 289 -6.20 9.37 94.91
C LYS A 289 -7.37 9.18 95.87
N GLU A 290 -8.50 9.85 95.61
CA GLU A 290 -9.72 9.77 96.43
C GLU A 290 -10.54 8.50 96.14
N ASN A 291 -10.31 7.86 94.98
CA ASN A 291 -11.00 6.64 94.59
C ASN A 291 -10.26 5.43 95.17
N SER A 292 -10.59 5.08 96.42
CA SER A 292 -10.02 3.91 97.13
C SER A 292 -10.20 2.56 96.43
N THR A 293 -11.03 2.47 95.39
CA THR A 293 -11.29 1.27 94.59
C THR A 293 -10.25 1.03 93.49
N LEU A 294 -9.51 2.05 93.06
CA LEU A 294 -8.52 1.94 91.97
C LEU A 294 -7.13 1.67 92.52
N GLN A 295 -6.56 0.51 92.21
CA GLN A 295 -5.18 0.16 92.50
C GLN A 295 -4.24 0.65 91.40
N LYS A 296 -2.94 0.66 91.70
CA LYS A 296 -1.91 1.00 90.70
C LYS A 296 -1.98 0.10 89.45
N ALA A 297 -2.27 -1.19 89.64
CA ALA A 297 -2.41 -2.13 88.53
C ALA A 297 -3.58 -1.78 87.59
N ASP A 298 -4.68 -1.24 88.13
CA ASP A 298 -5.82 -0.78 87.33
C ASP A 298 -5.44 0.44 86.50
N LEU A 299 -4.65 1.36 87.08
CA LEU A 299 -4.13 2.52 86.37
C LEU A 299 -3.17 2.13 85.25
N ASP A 300 -2.30 1.15 85.48
CA ASP A 300 -1.40 0.60 84.46
C ASP A 300 -2.18 -0.09 83.32
N LEU A 301 -3.30 -0.75 83.63
CA LEU A 301 -4.17 -1.38 82.63
C LEU A 301 -4.92 -0.34 81.78
N ILE A 302 -5.45 0.72 82.40
CA ILE A 302 -6.09 1.84 81.72
C ILE A 302 -5.08 2.56 80.82
N ASP A 303 -3.85 2.81 81.31
CA ASP A 303 -2.77 3.39 80.52
C ASP A 303 -2.43 2.51 79.31
N ALA A 304 -2.22 1.21 79.50
CA ALA A 304 -1.95 0.27 78.42
C ALA A 304 -3.06 0.26 77.34
N TYR A 305 -4.32 0.38 77.76
CA TYR A 305 -5.45 0.54 76.83
C TYR A 305 -5.37 1.87 76.06
N LEU A 306 -5.08 2.99 76.72
CA LEU A 306 -5.00 4.31 76.06
C LEU A 306 -3.81 4.41 75.10
N GLU A 307 -2.65 3.87 75.49
CA GLU A 307 -1.48 3.73 74.62
C GLU A 307 -1.81 2.87 73.39
N HIS A 308 -2.45 1.71 73.58
CA HIS A 308 -2.90 0.86 72.48
C HIS A 308 -3.91 1.57 71.59
N LYS A 309 -4.92 2.26 72.15
CA LYS A 309 -5.91 3.04 71.38
C LYS A 309 -5.25 4.10 70.51
N ARG A 310 -4.25 4.81 71.03
CA ARG A 310 -3.48 5.81 70.28
C ARG A 310 -2.66 5.15 69.17
N TRP A 311 -1.92 4.09 69.49
CA TRP A 311 -1.15 3.31 68.52
C TRP A 311 -2.05 2.76 67.42
N PHE A 312 -3.20 2.18 67.77
CA PHE A 312 -4.19 1.64 66.85
C PHE A 312 -4.73 2.73 65.92
N LYS A 313 -5.09 3.92 66.43
CA LYS A 313 -5.50 5.06 65.60
C LYS A 313 -4.41 5.44 64.59
N GLN A 314 -3.15 5.47 65.01
CA GLN A 314 -2.01 5.77 64.11
C GLN A 314 -1.78 4.65 63.08
N ARG A 315 -1.80 3.39 63.52
CA ARG A 315 -1.61 2.21 62.67
C ARG A 315 -2.72 2.07 61.65
N SER A 316 -3.97 2.20 62.06
CA SER A 316 -5.14 2.18 61.18
C SER A 316 -5.10 3.30 60.14
N LYS A 317 -4.69 4.52 60.55
CA LYS A 317 -4.47 5.64 59.60
C LYS A 317 -3.34 5.36 58.61
N ALA A 318 -2.25 4.71 59.04
CA ALA A 318 -1.17 4.32 58.15
C ALA A 318 -1.61 3.23 57.17
N LEU A 319 -2.28 2.18 57.66
CA LEU A 319 -2.85 1.10 56.85
C LEU A 319 -3.83 1.62 55.80
N TYR A 320 -4.70 2.57 56.17
CA TYR A 320 -5.64 3.18 55.23
C TYR A 320 -4.92 3.92 54.11
N ARG A 321 -3.88 4.71 54.44
CA ARG A 321 -3.08 5.43 53.43
C ARG A 321 -2.35 4.48 52.49
N ASP A 322 -1.82 3.39 53.02
CA ASP A 322 -1.15 2.36 52.23
C ASP A 322 -2.16 1.66 51.30
N TRP A 323 -3.32 1.25 51.82
CA TRP A 323 -4.40 0.67 51.03
C TRP A 323 -4.89 1.62 49.93
N GLU A 324 -5.08 2.90 50.24
CA GLU A 324 -5.52 3.91 49.28
C GLU A 324 -4.49 4.16 48.17
N ARG A 325 -3.20 4.23 48.52
CA ARG A 325 -2.10 4.31 47.55
C ARG A 325 -2.08 3.09 46.64
N ASP A 326 -2.13 1.90 47.21
CA ASP A 326 -2.02 0.66 46.46
C ASP A 326 -3.25 0.45 45.56
N LYS A 327 -4.45 0.83 46.04
CA LYS A 327 -5.70 0.83 45.26
C LYS A 327 -5.59 1.75 44.05
N LYS A 328 -5.06 2.97 44.25
CA LYS A 328 -4.79 3.92 43.17
C LYS A 328 -3.78 3.36 42.17
N GLU A 329 -2.69 2.77 42.64
CA GLU A 329 -1.68 2.16 41.78
C GLU A 329 -2.26 1.00 40.93
N LEU A 330 -3.10 0.16 41.54
CA LEU A 330 -3.79 -0.92 40.83
C LEU A 330 -4.72 -0.38 39.75
N ARG A 331 -5.47 0.69 40.05
CA ARG A 331 -6.33 1.37 39.08
C ARG A 331 -5.51 1.93 37.92
N ASP A 332 -4.49 2.72 38.22
CA ASP A 332 -3.68 3.37 37.19
C ASP A 332 -2.97 2.33 36.29
N LYS A 333 -2.51 1.20 36.86
CA LYS A 333 -2.00 0.05 36.08
C LYS A 333 -3.07 -0.58 35.19
N THR A 334 -4.28 -0.77 35.70
CA THR A 334 -5.37 -1.39 34.94
C THR A 334 -5.83 -0.49 33.80
N VAL A 335 -5.98 0.81 34.06
CA VAL A 335 -6.28 1.82 33.03
C VAL A 335 -5.22 1.77 31.94
N LYS A 336 -3.94 1.78 32.32
CA LYS A 336 -2.83 1.71 31.36
C LYS A 336 -2.85 0.44 30.50
N MET A 337 -3.13 -0.73 31.10
CA MET A 337 -3.27 -1.99 30.34
C MET A 337 -4.44 -1.93 29.34
N ILE A 338 -5.58 -1.36 29.74
CA ILE A 338 -6.74 -1.17 28.85
C ILE A 338 -6.38 -0.21 27.71
N GLU A 339 -5.69 0.89 27.98
CA GLU A 339 -5.25 1.85 26.97
C GLU A 339 -4.26 1.24 25.97
N GLU A 340 -3.30 0.44 26.45
CA GLU A 340 -2.35 -0.29 25.61
C GLU A 340 -3.09 -1.25 24.65
N GLU A 341 -4.03 -2.05 25.16
CA GLU A 341 -4.85 -2.94 24.32
C GLU A 341 -5.73 -2.19 23.31
N VAL A 342 -6.28 -1.03 23.69
CA VAL A 342 -7.04 -0.17 22.77
C VAL A 342 -6.15 0.34 21.64
N GLU A 343 -4.93 0.77 21.93
CA GLU A 343 -4.03 1.25 20.89
C GLU A 343 -3.54 0.09 20.00
N GLU A 344 -3.33 -1.11 20.55
CA GLU A 344 -2.99 -2.30 19.77
C GLU A 344 -4.12 -2.74 18.84
N THR A 345 -5.35 -2.81 19.34
CA THR A 345 -6.54 -3.11 18.51
C THR A 345 -6.75 -2.05 17.43
N LYS A 346 -6.66 -0.77 17.75
CA LYS A 346 -6.71 0.33 16.78
C LYS A 346 -5.62 0.20 15.71
N SER A 347 -4.38 -0.12 16.10
CA SER A 347 -3.26 -0.35 15.18
C SER A 347 -3.52 -1.54 14.24
N ARG A 348 -4.09 -2.64 14.76
CA ARG A 348 -4.55 -3.78 13.96
C ARG A 348 -5.63 -3.37 12.94
N LEU A 349 -6.69 -2.70 13.39
CA LEU A 349 -7.76 -2.23 12.51
C LEU A 349 -7.25 -1.27 11.42
N MET A 350 -6.31 -0.39 11.75
CA MET A 350 -5.72 0.53 10.76
C MET A 350 -4.94 -0.22 9.68
N LYS A 351 -4.18 -1.26 10.04
CA LYS A 351 -3.48 -2.12 9.08
C LYS A 351 -4.46 -2.89 8.20
N ASP A 352 -5.52 -3.45 8.77
CA ASP A 352 -6.54 -4.17 8.01
C ASP A 352 -7.28 -3.25 7.03
N LEU A 353 -7.58 -2.02 7.46
CA LEU A 353 -8.20 -1.01 6.60
C LEU A 353 -7.27 -0.60 5.45
N GLU A 354 -5.96 -0.53 5.69
CA GLU A 354 -4.96 -0.29 4.64
C GLU A 354 -4.88 -1.47 3.65
N LEU A 355 -4.86 -2.71 4.14
CA LEU A 355 -4.91 -3.91 3.31
C LEU A 355 -6.17 -3.91 2.42
N TYR A 356 -7.34 -3.62 2.98
CA TYR A 356 -8.58 -3.52 2.22
C TYR A 356 -8.53 -2.42 1.14
N ARG A 357 -7.94 -1.27 1.45
CA ARG A 357 -7.71 -0.20 0.46
C ARG A 357 -6.78 -0.65 -0.67
N MET A 358 -5.73 -1.42 -0.34
CA MET A 358 -4.81 -1.97 -1.35
C MET A 358 -5.50 -3.02 -2.22
N GLU A 359 -6.25 -3.94 -1.63
CA GLU A 359 -7.03 -4.95 -2.35
C GLU A 359 -8.05 -4.32 -3.29
N SER A 360 -8.81 -3.32 -2.81
CA SER A 360 -9.75 -2.58 -3.66
C SER A 360 -9.05 -1.87 -4.84
N LYS A 361 -7.84 -1.34 -4.65
CA LYS A 361 -7.05 -0.77 -5.75
C LYS A 361 -6.58 -1.86 -6.72
N LYS A 362 -6.15 -3.01 -6.21
CA LYS A 362 -5.72 -4.17 -7.00
C LYS A 362 -6.87 -4.71 -7.85
N GLU A 363 -8.05 -4.88 -7.25
CA GLU A 363 -9.27 -5.32 -7.93
C GLU A 363 -9.69 -4.34 -9.04
N LYS A 364 -9.67 -3.03 -8.78
CA LYS A 364 -9.93 -2.01 -9.83
C LYS A 364 -8.94 -2.09 -10.99
N LYS A 365 -7.66 -2.37 -10.71
CA LYS A 365 -6.64 -2.56 -11.76
C LYS A 365 -6.91 -3.85 -12.55
N HIS A 366 -7.25 -4.94 -11.89
CA HIS A 366 -7.63 -6.19 -12.55
C HIS A 366 -8.85 -6.01 -13.44
N TYR A 367 -9.90 -5.35 -12.94
CA TYR A 367 -11.10 -5.06 -13.72
C TYR A 367 -10.77 -4.30 -15.02
N LYS A 368 -9.95 -3.24 -14.94
CA LYS A 368 -9.52 -2.48 -16.12
C LYS A 368 -8.63 -3.28 -17.08
N LEU A 369 -7.80 -4.17 -16.55
CA LEU A 369 -6.97 -5.05 -17.38
C LEU A 369 -7.84 -6.09 -18.10
N GLU A 370 -8.85 -6.62 -17.43
CA GLU A 370 -9.81 -7.58 -17.99
C GLU A 370 -10.64 -6.94 -19.11
N GLU A 371 -11.10 -5.71 -18.90
CA GLU A 371 -11.79 -4.90 -19.93
C GLU A 371 -10.90 -4.72 -21.17
N LYS A 372 -9.65 -4.31 -20.99
CA LYS A 372 -8.69 -4.17 -22.10
C LYS A 372 -8.37 -5.49 -22.78
N ARG A 373 -8.36 -6.61 -22.07
CA ARG A 373 -8.16 -7.95 -22.65
C ARG A 373 -9.32 -8.31 -23.56
N LYS A 374 -10.56 -8.08 -23.11
CA LYS A 374 -11.76 -8.28 -23.94
C LYS A 374 -11.75 -7.40 -25.20
N ASP A 375 -11.42 -6.12 -25.06
CA ASP A 375 -11.28 -5.21 -26.20
C ASP A 375 -10.21 -5.69 -27.19
N TYR A 376 -9.09 -6.21 -26.69
CA TYR A 376 -8.02 -6.74 -27.52
C TYR A 376 -8.44 -8.04 -28.22
N GLU A 377 -9.09 -8.95 -27.52
CA GLU A 377 -9.64 -10.19 -28.09
C GLU A 377 -10.66 -9.90 -29.19
N GLU A 378 -11.53 -8.90 -29.00
CA GLU A 378 -12.47 -8.45 -30.02
C GLU A 378 -11.76 -7.86 -31.24
N LYS A 379 -10.75 -7.00 -31.03
CA LYS A 379 -9.92 -6.48 -32.12
C LYS A 379 -9.20 -7.59 -32.88
N MET A 380 -8.63 -8.56 -32.17
CA MET A 380 -7.97 -9.72 -32.79
C MET A 380 -8.96 -10.58 -33.57
N ARG A 381 -10.20 -10.72 -33.07
CA ARG A 381 -11.27 -11.42 -33.81
C ARG A 381 -11.60 -10.71 -35.12
N ILE A 382 -11.75 -9.39 -35.10
CA ILE A 382 -12.01 -8.57 -36.30
C ILE A 382 -10.84 -8.67 -37.29
N ILE A 383 -9.59 -8.57 -36.81
CA ILE A 383 -8.40 -8.69 -37.66
C ILE A 383 -8.36 -10.07 -38.33
N ASN A 384 -8.59 -11.15 -37.57
CA ASN A 384 -8.63 -12.50 -38.11
C ASN A 384 -9.74 -12.69 -39.15
N GLU A 385 -10.89 -12.05 -38.97
CA GLU A 385 -12.01 -12.07 -39.93
C GLU A 385 -11.64 -11.33 -41.22
N ILE A 386 -11.05 -10.14 -41.11
CA ILE A 386 -10.54 -9.37 -42.27
C ILE A 386 -9.46 -10.17 -43.03
N GLU A 387 -8.53 -10.82 -42.32
CA GLU A 387 -7.51 -11.65 -42.96
C GLU A 387 -8.11 -12.87 -43.65
N ALA A 388 -9.10 -13.51 -43.04
CA ALA A 388 -9.82 -14.63 -43.64
C ALA A 388 -10.57 -14.20 -44.91
N ASP A 389 -11.24 -13.06 -44.89
CA ASP A 389 -11.96 -12.49 -46.03
C ASP A 389 -11.00 -12.05 -47.14
N LYS A 390 -9.88 -11.41 -46.79
CA LYS A 390 -8.83 -11.06 -47.75
C LYS A 390 -8.28 -12.31 -48.44
N LYS A 391 -8.03 -13.38 -47.68
CA LYS A 391 -7.57 -14.66 -48.23
C LYS A 391 -8.61 -15.31 -49.16
N ARG A 392 -9.91 -15.20 -48.84
CA ARG A 392 -11.00 -15.65 -49.74
C ARG A 392 -11.01 -14.83 -51.03
N TYR A 393 -10.88 -13.51 -50.93
CA TYR A 393 -10.86 -12.61 -52.07
C TYR A 393 -9.65 -12.87 -52.99
N GLU A 394 -8.46 -13.05 -52.41
CA GLU A 394 -7.24 -13.42 -53.15
C GLU A 394 -7.39 -14.79 -53.84
N GLN A 395 -8.03 -15.76 -53.18
CA GLN A 395 -8.31 -17.07 -53.80
C GLN A 395 -9.30 -16.96 -54.96
N GLU A 396 -10.33 -16.11 -54.85
CA GLU A 396 -11.29 -15.85 -55.92
C GLU A 396 -10.64 -15.10 -57.08
N GLU A 397 -9.82 -14.09 -56.80
CA GLU A 397 -9.06 -13.35 -57.82
C GLU A 397 -8.09 -14.28 -58.56
N GLN A 398 -7.42 -15.19 -57.83
CA GLN A 398 -6.55 -16.19 -58.46
C GLN A 398 -7.34 -17.16 -59.35
N ARG A 399 -8.51 -17.61 -58.91
CA ARG A 399 -9.39 -18.45 -59.74
C ARG A 399 -9.84 -17.72 -61.00
N GLU A 400 -10.11 -16.42 -60.92
CA GLU A 400 -10.53 -15.63 -62.07
C GLU A 400 -9.36 -15.35 -63.02
N LYS A 401 -8.16 -15.06 -62.51
CA LYS A 401 -6.93 -14.98 -63.32
C LYS A 401 -6.65 -16.29 -64.04
N ASP A 402 -6.80 -17.43 -63.36
CA ASP A 402 -6.63 -18.75 -63.95
C ASP A 402 -7.69 -19.03 -65.03
N ARG A 403 -8.94 -18.55 -64.85
CA ARG A 403 -9.99 -18.62 -65.88
C ARG A 403 -9.66 -17.78 -67.11
N ILE A 404 -9.24 -16.53 -66.93
CA ILE A 404 -8.85 -15.63 -68.03
C ILE A 404 -7.62 -16.20 -68.77
N ALA A 405 -6.65 -16.74 -68.04
CA ALA A 405 -5.48 -17.39 -68.64
C ALA A 405 -5.86 -18.61 -69.48
N LYS A 406 -6.81 -19.45 -68.99
CA LYS A 406 -7.35 -20.57 -69.76
C LYS A 406 -8.06 -20.11 -71.03
N MET A 407 -8.92 -19.09 -70.93
CA MET A 407 -9.60 -18.49 -72.09
C MET A 407 -8.59 -17.99 -73.13
N ARG A 408 -7.56 -17.23 -72.72
CA ARG A 408 -6.51 -16.74 -73.62
C ARG A 408 -5.67 -17.87 -74.25
N ALA A 409 -5.39 -18.93 -73.49
CA ALA A 409 -4.69 -20.09 -74.01
C ALA A 409 -5.52 -20.83 -75.06
N GLU A 410 -6.83 -20.94 -74.87
CA GLU A 410 -7.77 -21.50 -75.85
C GLU A 410 -7.87 -20.63 -77.10
N GLU A 411 -7.97 -19.30 -76.96
CA GLU A 411 -7.94 -18.34 -78.07
C GLU A 411 -6.64 -18.43 -78.88
N GLN A 412 -5.48 -18.48 -78.21
CA GLN A 412 -4.18 -18.67 -78.87
C GLN A 412 -4.09 -20.01 -79.60
N LYS A 413 -4.66 -21.07 -79.02
CA LYS A 413 -4.72 -22.40 -79.65
C LYS A 413 -5.59 -22.38 -80.91
N GLN A 414 -6.72 -21.68 -80.89
CA GLN A 414 -7.57 -21.49 -82.07
C GLN A 414 -6.87 -20.64 -83.14
N LEU A 415 -6.17 -19.57 -82.75
CA LEU A 415 -5.38 -18.74 -83.67
C LEU A 415 -4.27 -19.56 -84.34
N ALA A 416 -3.54 -20.37 -83.58
CA ALA A 416 -2.51 -21.26 -84.10
C ALA A 416 -3.08 -22.33 -85.05
N GLN A 417 -4.28 -22.86 -84.77
CA GLN A 417 -4.97 -23.77 -85.70
C GLN A 417 -5.36 -23.08 -87.01
N ASN A 418 -5.86 -21.85 -86.95
CA ASN A 418 -6.19 -21.07 -88.14
C ASN A 418 -4.95 -20.75 -88.98
N PHE A 419 -3.85 -20.31 -88.35
CA PHE A 419 -2.56 -20.13 -89.04
C PHE A 419 -2.04 -21.42 -89.67
N LYS A 420 -2.22 -22.57 -89.02
CA LYS A 420 -1.83 -23.87 -89.58
C LYS A 420 -2.66 -24.23 -90.81
N GLN A 421 -3.97 -23.96 -90.80
CA GLN A 421 -4.86 -24.17 -91.94
C GLN A 421 -4.54 -23.23 -93.10
N GLU A 422 -4.27 -21.96 -92.81
CA GLU A 422 -3.92 -20.95 -93.82
C GLU A 422 -2.56 -21.24 -94.48
N ARG A 423 -1.55 -21.62 -93.67
CA ARG A 423 -0.24 -22.06 -94.19
C ARG A 423 -0.34 -23.32 -95.04
N ALA A 424 -1.22 -24.24 -94.70
CA ALA A 424 -1.48 -25.44 -95.51
C ALA A 424 -2.12 -25.09 -96.86
N LYS A 425 -3.07 -24.14 -96.89
CA LYS A 425 -3.66 -23.62 -98.13
C LYS A 425 -2.63 -22.91 -99.00
N LEU A 426 -1.77 -22.07 -98.40
CA LEU A 426 -0.69 -21.39 -99.11
C LEU A 426 0.30 -22.39 -99.73
N SER A 427 0.70 -23.41 -98.96
CA SER A 427 1.61 -24.46 -99.44
C SER A 427 1.00 -25.32 -100.55
N ALA A 428 -0.31 -25.56 -100.52
CA ALA A 428 -1.01 -26.26 -101.60
C ALA A 428 -1.04 -25.41 -102.88
N TYR A 429 -1.32 -24.10 -102.76
CA TYR A 429 -1.29 -23.16 -103.88
C TYR A 429 0.12 -23.02 -104.49
N GLU A 430 1.16 -22.95 -103.65
CA GLU A 430 2.56 -22.93 -104.11
C GLU A 430 2.97 -24.22 -104.82
N ARG A 431 2.41 -25.36 -104.41
CA ARG A 431 2.67 -26.66 -105.05
C ARG A 431 2.04 -26.72 -106.44
N GLU A 432 0.81 -26.23 -106.59
CA GLU A 432 0.10 -26.15 -107.87
C GLU A 432 0.78 -25.16 -108.84
N GLN A 433 1.30 -24.03 -108.34
CA GLN A 433 2.10 -23.08 -109.13
C GLN A 433 3.49 -23.60 -109.49
N ARG A 434 4.02 -24.58 -108.75
CA ARG A 434 5.27 -25.27 -109.10
C ARG A 434 5.01 -26.31 -110.18
N GLU A 435 3.94 -27.09 -110.07
CA GLU A 435 3.53 -28.07 -111.09
C GLU A 435 3.24 -27.42 -112.45
N ARG A 436 2.55 -26.27 -112.47
CA ARG A 436 2.35 -25.50 -113.71
C ARG A 436 3.66 -25.03 -114.36
N ARG A 437 4.64 -24.61 -113.56
CA ARG A 437 5.96 -24.20 -114.08
C ARG A 437 6.76 -25.39 -114.62
N ASP A 438 6.65 -26.54 -113.96
CA ASP A 438 7.32 -27.78 -114.37
C ASP A 438 6.71 -28.34 -115.67
N GLU A 439 5.42 -28.13 -115.93
CA GLU A 439 4.76 -28.48 -117.20
C GLU A 439 5.18 -27.55 -118.36
N GLU A 440 5.25 -26.23 -118.12
CA GLU A 440 5.76 -25.26 -119.10
C GLU A 440 7.26 -25.48 -119.41
N GLU A 441 8.06 -25.95 -118.45
CA GLU A 441 9.46 -26.35 -118.68
C GLU A 441 9.57 -27.67 -119.45
N ARG A 442 8.71 -28.67 -119.19
CA ARG A 442 8.69 -29.94 -119.94
C ARG A 442 8.41 -29.73 -121.43
N GLU A 443 7.52 -28.80 -121.78
CA GLU A 443 7.26 -28.45 -123.18
C GLU A 443 8.47 -27.77 -123.84
N ARG A 444 9.16 -26.85 -123.14
CA ARG A 444 10.39 -26.21 -123.66
C ARG A 444 11.56 -27.19 -123.81
N VAL A 445 11.66 -28.19 -122.93
CA VAL A 445 12.70 -29.23 -122.98
C VAL A 445 12.49 -30.20 -124.15
N MET A 446 11.25 -30.57 -124.46
CA MET A 446 10.93 -31.43 -125.62
C MET A 446 11.27 -30.76 -126.96
N GLU A 447 11.11 -29.44 -127.05
CA GLU A 447 11.49 -28.65 -128.23
C GLU A 447 13.02 -28.51 -128.38
N GLN A 448 13.75 -28.43 -127.25
CA GLN A 448 15.22 -28.39 -127.24
C GLN A 448 15.87 -29.75 -127.53
N LEU A 449 15.24 -30.86 -127.14
CA LEU A 449 15.71 -32.23 -127.42
C LEU A 449 15.79 -32.54 -128.92
N ARG A 450 14.93 -31.93 -129.74
CA ARG A 450 14.95 -32.11 -131.20
C ARG A 450 16.09 -31.36 -131.90
N ARG A 451 16.60 -30.28 -131.31
CA ARG A 451 17.79 -29.53 -131.76
C ARG A 451 19.10 -30.01 -131.12
N ASN A 452 19.03 -30.72 -129.99
CA ASN A 452 20.20 -31.26 -129.30
C ASN A 452 20.64 -32.65 -129.79
N LYS A 453 19.87 -33.34 -130.64
CA LYS A 453 20.27 -34.65 -131.17
C LYS A 453 21.59 -34.57 -131.95
N ASP A 454 21.75 -33.55 -132.79
CA ASP A 454 22.96 -33.34 -133.60
C ASP A 454 24.16 -32.81 -132.77
N LYS A 455 23.89 -32.16 -131.63
CA LYS A 455 24.94 -31.73 -130.68
C LYS A 455 25.37 -32.84 -129.72
N ILE A 456 24.50 -33.80 -129.43
CA ILE A 456 24.79 -34.91 -128.53
C ILE A 456 25.71 -35.94 -129.20
N ASP A 457 25.59 -36.17 -130.51
CA ASP A 457 26.52 -37.07 -131.24
C ASP A 457 27.96 -36.52 -131.26
N GLU A 458 28.12 -35.19 -131.26
CA GLU A 458 29.43 -34.53 -131.26
C GLU A 458 30.04 -34.40 -129.84
N ILE A 459 29.20 -34.42 -128.80
CA ILE A 459 29.62 -34.47 -127.39
C ILE A 459 29.96 -35.91 -126.98
N GLN A 460 29.19 -36.92 -127.41
CA GLN A 460 29.47 -38.33 -127.12
C GLN A 460 30.82 -38.79 -127.73
N ARG A 461 31.21 -38.24 -128.89
CA ARG A 461 32.53 -38.51 -129.49
C ARG A 461 33.68 -37.91 -128.68
N LYS A 462 33.50 -36.70 -128.12
CA LYS A 462 34.50 -36.02 -127.28
C LYS A 462 34.54 -36.54 -125.84
N GLU A 463 33.45 -37.14 -125.36
CA GLU A 463 33.37 -37.73 -124.04
C GLU A 463 34.00 -39.14 -124.02
N MET A 464 33.85 -39.92 -125.09
CA MET A 464 34.60 -41.18 -125.31
C MET A 464 36.12 -40.94 -125.37
N GLU A 465 36.58 -39.90 -126.09
CA GLU A 465 38.02 -39.51 -126.12
C GLU A 465 38.54 -39.07 -124.74
N LYS A 466 37.72 -38.38 -123.94
CA LYS A 466 38.08 -38.03 -122.55
C LYS A 466 38.10 -39.24 -121.62
N TYR A 467 37.24 -40.23 -121.83
CA TYR A 467 37.20 -41.44 -121.03
C TYR A 467 38.43 -42.33 -121.29
N GLU A 468 38.87 -42.47 -122.55
CA GLU A 468 40.09 -43.20 -122.89
C GLU A 468 41.35 -42.51 -122.35
N GLN A 469 41.42 -41.17 -122.40
CA GLN A 469 42.54 -40.41 -121.82
C GLN A 469 42.58 -40.52 -120.28
N LEU A 470 41.43 -40.51 -119.61
CA LEU A 470 41.33 -40.73 -118.16
C LEU A 470 41.69 -42.17 -117.77
N TYR A 471 41.31 -43.16 -118.57
CA TYR A 471 41.64 -44.56 -118.32
C TYR A 471 43.16 -44.81 -118.43
N GLN A 472 43.80 -44.29 -119.48
CA GLN A 472 45.26 -44.36 -119.65
C GLN A 472 46.02 -43.60 -118.54
N GLN A 473 45.51 -42.45 -118.08
CA GLN A 473 46.12 -41.69 -116.99
C GLN A 473 45.96 -42.35 -115.61
N LYS A 474 44.87 -43.11 -115.41
CA LYS A 474 44.59 -43.86 -114.18
C LYS A 474 45.42 -45.14 -114.11
N GLU A 475 45.65 -45.81 -115.23
CA GLU A 475 46.54 -46.97 -115.33
C GLU A 475 48.01 -46.59 -115.09
N MET A 476 48.46 -45.44 -115.60
CA MET A 476 49.81 -44.90 -115.31
C MET A 476 49.98 -44.50 -113.83
N ARG A 477 48.97 -43.91 -113.20
CA ARG A 477 49.01 -43.57 -111.76
C ARG A 477 48.95 -44.79 -110.85
N GLN A 478 48.26 -45.86 -111.24
CA GLN A 478 48.26 -47.12 -110.48
C GLN A 478 49.63 -47.81 -110.54
N ARG A 479 50.28 -47.86 -111.71
CA ARG A 479 51.67 -48.36 -111.82
C ARG A 479 52.68 -47.49 -111.07
N GLU A 480 52.54 -46.16 -111.08
CA GLU A 480 53.41 -45.27 -110.28
C GLU A 480 53.18 -45.38 -108.77
N GLY A 481 51.94 -45.65 -108.34
CA GLY A 481 51.56 -45.86 -106.94
C GLY A 481 52.15 -47.14 -106.36
N GLU A 482 52.08 -48.24 -107.11
CA GLU A 482 52.68 -49.52 -106.75
C GLU A 482 54.21 -49.43 -106.69
N ILE A 483 54.86 -48.72 -107.64
CA ILE A 483 56.31 -48.47 -107.61
C ILE A 483 56.73 -47.56 -106.43
N LYS A 484 55.87 -46.61 -106.02
CA LYS A 484 56.14 -45.74 -104.85
C LYS A 484 55.94 -46.46 -103.52
N GLN A 485 54.93 -47.33 -103.41
CA GLN A 485 54.73 -48.17 -102.22
C GLN A 485 55.85 -49.21 -102.07
N GLU A 486 56.29 -49.86 -103.15
CA GLU A 486 57.47 -50.75 -103.11
C GLU A 486 58.77 -50.01 -102.76
N ARG A 487 58.92 -48.73 -103.13
CA ARG A 487 60.04 -47.88 -102.71
C ARG A 487 59.97 -47.49 -101.23
N LEU A 488 58.77 -47.20 -100.72
CA LEU A 488 58.54 -46.86 -99.32
C LEU A 488 58.72 -48.07 -98.40
N ASP A 489 58.26 -49.25 -98.80
CA ASP A 489 58.44 -50.49 -98.03
C ASP A 489 59.91 -50.92 -98.00
N LYS A 490 60.65 -50.77 -99.11
CA LYS A 490 62.12 -50.99 -99.14
C LYS A 490 62.94 -49.92 -98.40
N ALA A 491 62.39 -48.71 -98.20
CA ALA A 491 63.03 -47.66 -97.42
C ALA A 491 62.75 -47.81 -95.90
N VAL A 492 61.59 -48.36 -95.55
CA VAL A 492 61.19 -48.65 -94.17
C VAL A 492 61.89 -49.90 -93.62
N GLU A 493 62.26 -50.87 -94.47
CA GLU A 493 63.13 -52.00 -94.07
C GLU A 493 64.61 -51.61 -93.84
N LYS A 494 65.07 -50.46 -94.37
CA LYS A 494 66.48 -50.02 -94.29
C LYS A 494 66.80 -49.01 -93.18
N TYR A 495 65.82 -48.57 -92.39
CA TYR A 495 66.07 -47.67 -91.26
C TYR A 495 65.66 -48.31 -89.92
N ALA A 496 66.69 -48.82 -89.24
CA ALA A 496 66.68 -49.53 -87.97
C ALA A 496 66.48 -48.63 -86.72
N PHE A 497 65.88 -47.45 -86.85
CA PHE A 497 65.62 -46.57 -85.71
C PHE A 497 64.37 -45.71 -85.93
N ARG A 498 63.32 -46.00 -85.17
CA ARG A 498 62.08 -45.19 -85.11
C ARG A 498 62.03 -44.50 -83.75
N PRO A 499 62.08 -43.15 -83.68
CA PRO A 499 61.84 -42.44 -82.44
C PRO A 499 60.39 -42.62 -82.01
N GLN A 500 60.15 -43.36 -80.94
CA GLN A 500 58.93 -43.24 -80.15
C GLN A 500 59.10 -42.03 -79.23
N VAL A 501 58.31 -40.98 -79.43
CA VAL A 501 58.07 -40.00 -78.38
C VAL A 501 56.57 -39.76 -78.32
N GLU A 502 56.05 -40.02 -77.12
CA GLU A 502 54.65 -39.96 -76.72
C GLU A 502 54.15 -38.51 -76.71
N GLY A 503 52.92 -38.29 -77.16
CA GLY A 503 52.25 -37.00 -77.01
C GLY A 503 51.80 -36.80 -75.57
N ASP A 504 52.54 -36.01 -74.81
CA ASP A 504 52.24 -35.65 -73.42
C ASP A 504 51.12 -34.58 -73.37
N PHE A 505 49.87 -35.04 -73.25
CA PHE A 505 48.67 -34.18 -73.21
C PHE A 505 48.50 -33.42 -71.89
N ASP A 506 49.20 -33.81 -70.82
CA ASP A 506 49.08 -33.18 -69.50
C ASP A 506 49.83 -31.84 -69.44
N ARG A 507 50.82 -31.64 -70.31
CA ARG A 507 51.54 -30.35 -70.43
C ARG A 507 50.74 -29.25 -71.13
N LEU A 508 49.64 -29.60 -71.81
CA LEU A 508 48.79 -28.68 -72.57
C LEU A 508 47.61 -28.13 -71.74
N ILE A 509 47.32 -28.71 -70.56
CA ILE A 509 46.17 -28.35 -69.70
C ILE A 509 46.61 -27.67 -68.39
N ALA A 510 47.91 -27.65 -68.07
CA ALA A 510 48.41 -27.06 -66.82
C ALA A 510 48.19 -25.53 -66.74
N GLU A 511 47.57 -25.06 -65.64
CA GLU A 511 47.37 -23.63 -65.37
C GLU A 511 48.72 -22.90 -65.19
N THR A 512 48.85 -21.72 -65.78
CA THR A 512 50.11 -20.95 -65.75
C THR A 512 50.31 -20.21 -64.44
N THR A 513 51.58 -20.08 -64.03
CA THR A 513 52.06 -19.44 -62.79
C THR A 513 51.55 -18.00 -62.55
N ALA A 514 51.11 -17.29 -63.60
CA ALA A 514 50.49 -15.97 -63.48
C ALA A 514 49.09 -15.98 -62.82
N ARG A 515 48.40 -17.13 -62.80
CA ARG A 515 47.04 -17.27 -62.26
C ARG A 515 47.01 -17.68 -60.79
N GLU A 516 48.04 -18.36 -60.29
CA GLU A 516 48.20 -18.71 -58.87
C GLU A 516 48.51 -17.49 -57.99
N ILE A 517 49.28 -16.51 -58.50
CA ILE A 517 49.67 -15.31 -57.75
C ILE A 517 48.45 -14.42 -57.39
N ARG A 518 47.38 -14.42 -58.19
CA ARG A 518 46.16 -13.64 -57.92
C ARG A 518 45.29 -14.22 -56.81
N LYS A 519 45.49 -15.47 -56.39
CA LYS A 519 44.71 -16.10 -55.31
C LYS A 519 45.28 -15.83 -53.90
N VAL A 520 46.48 -15.26 -53.79
CA VAL A 520 47.21 -15.11 -52.51
C VAL A 520 47.43 -13.64 -52.09
N THR A 521 47.11 -12.65 -52.93
CA THR A 521 47.18 -11.24 -52.52
C THR A 521 45.90 -10.82 -51.79
N VAL A 522 46.04 -10.75 -50.47
CA VAL A 522 45.19 -10.06 -49.50
C VAL A 522 44.97 -8.60 -49.94
N SER A 523 43.91 -8.34 -50.68
CA SER A 523 43.49 -6.99 -51.09
C SER A 523 42.05 -6.67 -50.70
N ASP A 524 41.56 -7.29 -49.62
CA ASP A 524 40.33 -6.91 -48.90
C ASP A 524 40.60 -6.48 -47.44
N ALA A 525 41.87 -6.44 -47.01
CA ALA A 525 42.26 -5.99 -45.65
C ALA A 525 42.83 -4.56 -45.60
N ALA A 526 43.06 -3.93 -46.75
CA ALA A 526 43.60 -2.56 -46.82
C ALA A 526 42.53 -1.47 -46.60
N ASP A 527 41.25 -1.79 -46.78
CA ASP A 527 40.14 -0.86 -46.55
C ASP A 527 39.73 -0.73 -45.06
N ASN A 528 40.36 -1.49 -44.16
CA ASN A 528 40.10 -1.44 -42.71
C ASN A 528 41.23 -0.79 -41.89
N VAL A 529 42.18 -0.11 -42.52
CA VAL A 529 43.20 0.65 -41.79
C VAL A 529 42.69 2.08 -41.55
N GLN A 530 42.19 2.35 -40.33
CA GLN A 530 41.89 3.71 -39.87
C GLN A 530 43.18 4.55 -39.88
N LEU A 531 43.39 5.31 -40.97
CA LEU A 531 44.54 6.18 -41.20
C LEU A 531 44.67 7.34 -40.19
N PHE A 532 43.65 7.60 -39.38
CA PHE A 532 43.68 8.60 -38.30
C PHE A 532 43.09 8.00 -37.02
N LYS A 533 43.85 8.08 -35.91
CA LYS A 533 43.30 7.85 -34.56
C LYS A 533 42.31 8.96 -34.26
N ASN A 534 41.03 8.75 -34.57
CA ASN A 534 39.99 9.70 -34.24
C ASN A 534 39.80 9.67 -32.70
N PRO A 535 40.12 10.74 -31.95
CA PRO A 535 39.98 10.73 -30.49
C PRO A 535 38.50 10.81 -30.03
N GLY A 536 37.56 10.78 -30.96
CA GLY A 536 36.14 10.71 -30.70
C GLY A 536 35.65 9.28 -30.44
N TYR A 537 34.58 9.17 -29.66
CA TYR A 537 33.87 7.91 -29.45
C TYR A 537 33.29 7.44 -30.80
N THR A 538 33.83 6.36 -31.37
CA THR A 538 33.19 5.69 -32.51
C THR A 538 31.81 5.20 -32.09
N THR A 539 30.85 5.15 -33.02
CA THR A 539 29.50 4.63 -32.78
C THR A 539 29.53 3.24 -32.13
N ASP A 540 30.47 2.40 -32.53
CA ASP A 540 30.69 1.09 -31.91
C ASP A 540 31.22 1.17 -30.47
N GLY A 541 32.04 2.18 -30.15
CA GLY A 541 32.49 2.47 -28.79
C GLY A 541 31.37 3.00 -27.91
N LEU A 542 30.53 3.89 -28.46
CA LEU A 542 29.34 4.43 -27.78
C LEU A 542 28.32 3.32 -27.51
N MET A 543 28.07 2.44 -28.51
CA MET A 543 27.20 1.29 -28.39
C MET A 543 27.74 0.20 -27.45
N LYS A 544 29.04 0.19 -27.13
CA LYS A 544 29.62 -0.69 -26.10
C LYS A 544 29.47 -0.15 -24.69
N ASP A 545 29.31 1.16 -24.50
CA ASP A 545 29.11 1.77 -23.19
C ASP A 545 27.77 1.32 -22.58
N ILE A 546 27.84 0.71 -21.40
CA ILE A 546 26.68 0.24 -20.64
C ILE A 546 25.75 1.41 -20.31
N ARG A 547 26.29 2.61 -20.05
CA ARG A 547 25.47 3.80 -19.79
C ARG A 547 24.66 4.20 -21.01
N PHE A 548 25.25 4.12 -22.20
CA PHE A 548 24.54 4.44 -23.43
C PHE A 548 23.42 3.42 -23.68
N LYS A 549 23.70 2.11 -23.56
CA LYS A 549 22.67 1.06 -23.70
C LYS A 549 21.52 1.23 -22.71
N VAL A 550 21.84 1.48 -21.44
CA VAL A 550 20.84 1.65 -20.38
C VAL A 550 20.08 2.97 -20.56
N SER A 551 20.75 4.04 -20.98
CA SER A 551 20.08 5.32 -21.29
C SER A 551 19.11 5.17 -22.45
N THR A 552 19.50 4.49 -23.54
CA THR A 552 18.62 4.24 -24.68
C THR A 552 17.44 3.36 -24.30
N ALA A 553 17.66 2.28 -23.54
CA ALA A 553 16.58 1.43 -23.05
C ALA A 553 15.61 2.17 -22.10
N LEU A 554 16.13 3.04 -21.23
CA LEU A 554 15.32 3.90 -20.36
C LEU A 554 14.56 4.98 -21.14
N ALA A 555 15.13 5.49 -22.24
CA ALA A 555 14.49 6.45 -23.13
C ALA A 555 13.35 5.79 -23.92
N GLU A 556 13.58 4.61 -24.49
CA GLU A 556 12.57 3.81 -25.18
C GLU A 556 11.42 3.41 -24.25
N ALA A 557 11.71 3.14 -22.97
CA ALA A 557 10.71 2.87 -21.95
C ALA A 557 10.02 4.15 -21.39
N GLY A 558 10.42 5.35 -21.82
CA GLY A 558 9.89 6.63 -21.32
C GLY A 558 10.26 6.95 -19.86
N LEU A 559 11.22 6.23 -19.28
CA LEU A 559 11.63 6.32 -17.87
C LEU A 559 12.86 7.20 -17.64
N GLN A 560 13.50 7.69 -18.71
CA GLN A 560 14.75 8.48 -18.64
C GLN A 560 14.62 9.76 -17.78
N GLY A 561 13.44 10.40 -17.78
CA GLY A 561 13.17 11.61 -17.00
C GLY A 561 12.76 11.37 -15.55
N THR A 562 12.58 10.11 -15.13
CA THR A 562 12.16 9.78 -13.76
C THR A 562 13.35 9.78 -12.79
N SER A 563 13.08 10.04 -11.51
CA SER A 563 14.11 9.99 -10.45
C SER A 563 14.88 8.66 -10.44
N TYR A 564 14.17 7.55 -10.68
CA TYR A 564 14.75 6.21 -10.79
C TYR A 564 15.70 6.07 -11.99
N GLY A 565 15.30 6.55 -13.17
CA GLY A 565 16.15 6.52 -14.37
C GLY A 565 17.43 7.35 -14.19
N GLN A 566 17.33 8.51 -13.53
CA GLN A 566 18.50 9.36 -13.25
C GLN A 566 19.46 8.75 -12.23
N GLU A 567 18.93 8.11 -11.18
CA GLU A 567 19.73 7.48 -10.14
C GLU A 567 20.49 6.26 -10.68
N LEU A 568 19.83 5.47 -11.54
CA LEU A 568 20.44 4.31 -12.19
C LEU A 568 21.58 4.70 -13.15
N LEU A 569 21.40 5.78 -13.93
CA LEU A 569 22.45 6.32 -14.81
C LEU A 569 23.63 6.92 -14.03
N ARG A 570 23.38 7.53 -12.86
CA ARG A 570 24.45 8.00 -11.95
C ARG A 570 25.24 6.86 -11.35
N GLY A 571 24.57 5.76 -10.97
CA GLY A 571 25.21 4.58 -10.37
C GLY A 571 26.13 3.82 -11.32
N LEU A 572 25.92 3.93 -12.64
CA LEU A 572 26.74 3.32 -13.68
C LEU A 572 28.01 4.14 -14.03
N GLY A 573 28.24 5.23 -13.29
CA GLY A 573 29.48 6.00 -13.26
C GLY A 573 30.69 5.14 -12.91
N SER A 574 31.56 4.87 -13.89
CA SER A 574 32.90 4.30 -13.72
C SER A 574 33.58 4.94 -12.51
N LYS A 575 33.75 4.17 -11.43
CA LYS A 575 34.67 4.56 -10.35
C LYS A 575 36.05 4.77 -11.00
N PRO A 576 36.74 5.90 -10.76
CA PRO A 576 38.09 6.05 -11.24
C PRO A 576 38.94 4.95 -10.58
N GLU A 577 39.49 4.06 -11.40
CA GLU A 577 40.50 3.11 -10.94
C GLU A 577 41.64 3.92 -10.31
N LYS A 578 41.90 3.67 -9.03
CA LYS A 578 43.06 4.24 -8.33
C LYS A 578 44.31 3.83 -9.10
N SER A 579 44.94 4.80 -9.75
CA SER A 579 46.29 4.66 -10.27
C SER A 579 47.21 4.30 -9.10
N ILE A 580 47.72 3.07 -9.13
CA ILE A 580 48.86 2.67 -8.33
C ILE A 580 50.05 3.43 -8.93
N LEU A 581 50.49 4.46 -8.21
CA LEU A 581 51.79 5.09 -8.42
C LEU A 581 52.87 4.01 -8.21
N ILE A 582 53.67 3.77 -9.24
CA ILE A 582 55.03 3.23 -9.11
C ILE A 582 55.97 4.42 -9.06
#